data_AF-A0A629HWE9-F1
#
_entry.id   AF-A0A629HWE9-F1
#
_cell.length_a   1.000
_cell.length_b   1.000
_cell.length_c   1.000
_cell.angle_alpha   90.00
_cell.angle_beta   90.00
_cell.angle_gamma   90.00
#
_symmetry.space_group_name_H-M   'P 1'
#
loop_
_entity.id
_entity.type
_entity.pdbx_description
1 polymer ?
#
loop_
_entity_poly.entity_id
_entity_poly.type
_entity_poly.pdbx_seq_one_letter_code
_entity_poly.pdbx_strand_id
1 'polypeptide(L)'
;MPDKFPDIKLPSWLNRGDVVRLKNAFTRFWTEVHGWVTWPLRQTDPLTCAESILNLIAWQYDISRFDGESLPLYRKRVKYAFINAQDAGSVAGFKAIFERLEIGFVEIQERQPGIDWDIILLRLTDSQVSDNTVLLNQIIHQYGRTCRRYHIQIITTTDSLLGYGYWHGGYRYFYASEINNDPERYHFSL
;
A
#
# COMPACT_ATOMS: atom_id res chain seq x y z
N MET A 1 0.05 -30.17 -9.36
CA MET A 1 0.65 -31.32 -8.65
C MET A 1 -0.12 -31.48 -7.35
N PRO A 2 -0.51 -32.68 -6.91
CA PRO A 2 -1.30 -32.82 -5.70
C PRO A 2 -0.52 -32.25 -4.50
N ASP A 3 -1.14 -31.37 -3.71
CA ASP A 3 -0.52 -30.71 -2.55
C ASP A 3 -0.07 -31.67 -1.45
N LYS A 4 -0.57 -32.92 -1.48
CA LYS A 4 -0.34 -33.92 -0.45
C LYS A 4 0.35 -35.14 -1.02
N PHE A 5 1.46 -35.51 -0.39
CA PHE A 5 2.16 -36.76 -0.66
C PHE A 5 1.22 -37.95 -0.36
N PRO A 6 1.17 -38.99 -1.20
CA PRO A 6 0.26 -40.11 -1.00
C PRO A 6 0.56 -40.86 0.31
N ASP A 7 -0.48 -41.18 1.07
CA ASP A 7 -0.36 -42.02 2.26
C ASP A 7 -0.17 -43.48 1.86
N ILE A 8 1.05 -44.00 2.07
CA ILE A 8 1.42 -45.36 1.71
C ILE A 8 0.88 -46.31 2.78
N LYS A 9 -0.17 -47.07 2.48
CA LYS A 9 -0.72 -48.09 3.40
C LYS A 9 -0.04 -49.44 3.18
N LEU A 10 0.57 -49.99 4.24
CA LEU A 10 1.13 -51.34 4.20
C LEU A 10 0.02 -52.37 4.46
N PRO A 11 0.06 -53.55 3.82
CA PRO A 11 -0.86 -54.63 4.10
C PRO A 11 -0.65 -55.17 5.53
N SER A 12 -1.68 -55.81 6.08
CA SER A 12 -1.73 -56.25 7.49
C SER A 12 -0.63 -57.23 7.91
N TRP A 13 -0.03 -57.94 6.96
CA TRP A 13 1.08 -58.88 7.19
C TRP A 13 2.47 -58.22 7.12
N LEU A 14 2.58 -56.98 6.64
CA LEU A 14 3.84 -56.24 6.47
C LEU A 14 3.93 -54.99 7.38
N ASN A 15 2.89 -54.74 8.18
CA ASN A 15 2.74 -53.52 8.97
C ASN A 15 3.47 -53.55 10.33
N ARG A 16 4.53 -54.36 10.48
CA ARG A 16 5.27 -54.53 11.75
C ARG A 16 6.79 -54.50 11.55
N GLY A 17 7.51 -54.21 12.64
CA GLY A 17 8.98 -54.32 12.69
C GLY A 17 9.72 -53.32 11.80
N ASP A 18 10.83 -53.77 11.22
CA ASP A 18 11.76 -52.91 10.48
C ASP A 18 11.19 -52.38 9.16
N VAL A 19 10.19 -53.05 8.58
CA VAL A 19 9.56 -52.59 7.33
C VAL A 19 8.77 -51.29 7.54
N VAL A 20 8.17 -51.11 8.72
CA VAL A 20 7.51 -49.85 9.09
C VAL A 20 8.54 -48.74 9.27
N ARG A 21 9.69 -49.05 9.88
CA ARG A 21 10.79 -48.09 10.03
C ARG A 21 11.31 -47.64 8.66
N LEU A 22 11.45 -48.58 7.73
CA LEU A 22 11.85 -48.31 6.35
C LEU A 22 10.82 -47.45 5.62
N LYS A 23 9.52 -47.78 5.71
CA LYS A 23 8.43 -46.95 5.17
C LYS A 23 8.56 -45.51 5.70
N ASN A 24 8.65 -45.33 7.01
CA ASN A 24 8.71 -44.00 7.62
C ASN A 24 9.95 -43.22 7.18
N ALA A 25 11.11 -43.89 7.05
CA ALA A 25 12.32 -43.27 6.53
C ALA A 25 12.13 -42.80 5.07
N PHE A 26 11.56 -43.64 4.20
CA PHE A 26 11.26 -43.24 2.82
C PHE A 26 10.22 -42.13 2.74
N THR A 27 9.14 -42.20 3.53
CA THR A 27 8.13 -41.14 3.57
C THR A 27 8.76 -39.81 3.99
N ARG A 28 9.61 -39.80 5.02
CA ARG A 28 10.31 -38.59 5.46
C ARG A 28 11.24 -38.06 4.37
N PHE A 29 12.10 -38.93 3.82
CA PHE A 29 13.03 -38.55 2.75
C PHE A 29 12.30 -37.94 1.55
N TRP A 30 11.28 -38.60 1.04
CA TRP A 30 10.53 -38.08 -0.10
C TRP A 30 9.71 -36.84 0.22
N THR A 31 9.28 -36.66 1.47
CA THR A 31 8.65 -35.40 1.91
C THR A 31 9.64 -34.23 1.83
N GLU A 32 10.88 -34.43 2.27
CA GLU A 32 11.95 -33.42 2.17
C GLU A 32 12.27 -33.10 0.71
N VAL A 33 12.49 -34.14 -0.12
CA VAL A 33 12.76 -33.96 -1.55
C VAL A 33 11.61 -33.24 -2.26
N HIS A 34 10.36 -33.61 -1.95
CA HIS A 34 9.19 -32.91 -2.47
C HIS A 34 9.19 -31.44 -2.03
N GLY A 35 9.55 -31.16 -0.76
CA GLY A 35 9.75 -29.81 -0.25
C GLY A 35 10.78 -29.03 -1.08
N TRP A 36 11.95 -29.61 -1.35
CA TRP A 36 13.00 -28.96 -2.13
C TRP A 36 12.61 -28.71 -3.58
N VAL A 37 11.93 -29.67 -4.23
CA VAL A 37 11.49 -29.53 -5.62
C VAL A 37 10.35 -28.52 -5.76
N THR A 38 9.44 -28.45 -4.77
CA THR A 38 8.31 -27.51 -4.80
C THR A 38 8.66 -26.12 -4.27
N TRP A 39 9.73 -25.98 -3.48
CA TRP A 39 10.13 -24.69 -2.91
C TRP A 39 10.32 -23.60 -3.97
N PRO A 40 11.03 -23.81 -5.10
CA PRO A 40 11.18 -22.80 -6.15
C PRO A 40 9.85 -22.34 -6.76
N LEU A 41 8.88 -23.25 -6.91
CA LEU A 41 7.56 -22.92 -7.45
C LEU A 41 6.80 -21.94 -6.54
N ARG A 42 7.00 -22.05 -5.22
CA ARG A 42 6.41 -21.13 -4.24
C ARG A 42 7.05 -19.73 -4.26
N GLN A 43 8.24 -19.57 -4.85
CA GLN A 43 8.94 -18.28 -4.90
C GLN A 43 8.46 -17.38 -6.04
N THR A 44 7.52 -17.84 -6.86
CA THR A 44 6.96 -17.08 -7.98
C THR A 44 6.09 -15.90 -7.54
N ASP A 45 5.51 -15.96 -6.33
CA ASP A 45 4.65 -14.89 -5.82
C ASP A 45 5.46 -13.87 -4.98
N PRO A 46 5.54 -12.59 -5.40
CA PRO A 46 6.28 -11.55 -4.68
C PRO A 46 5.83 -11.36 -3.22
N LEU A 47 4.55 -11.62 -2.91
CA LEU A 47 4.01 -11.43 -1.57
C LEU A 47 4.53 -12.46 -0.56
N THR A 48 4.97 -13.64 -1.00
CA THR A 48 5.38 -14.74 -0.11
C THR A 48 6.81 -15.22 -0.33
N CYS A 49 7.46 -14.85 -1.43
CA CYS A 49 8.82 -15.26 -1.77
C CYS A 49 9.89 -14.80 -0.76
N ALA A 50 11.07 -15.40 -0.79
CA ALA A 50 12.24 -14.95 -0.05
C ALA A 50 12.71 -13.57 -0.54
N GLU A 51 13.23 -12.74 0.36
CA GLU A 51 13.65 -11.36 0.04
C GLU A 51 14.76 -11.29 -1.04
N SER A 52 15.66 -12.28 -1.08
CA SER A 52 16.69 -12.37 -2.11
C SER A 52 16.10 -12.56 -3.52
N ILE A 53 15.05 -13.38 -3.63
CA ILE A 53 14.34 -13.61 -4.89
C ILE A 53 13.46 -12.41 -5.22
N LEU A 54 12.84 -11.79 -4.21
CA LEU A 54 12.08 -10.55 -4.38
C LEU A 54 12.93 -9.47 -5.03
N ASN A 55 14.18 -9.32 -4.62
CA ASN A 55 15.12 -8.35 -5.22
C ASN A 55 15.41 -8.66 -6.70
N LEU A 56 15.48 -9.94 -7.09
CA LEU A 56 15.64 -10.33 -8.50
C LEU A 56 14.39 -10.02 -9.33
N ILE A 57 13.20 -10.27 -8.77
CA ILE A 57 11.92 -9.92 -9.43
C ILE A 57 11.78 -8.40 -9.52
N ALA A 58 12.16 -7.67 -8.48
CA ALA A 58 12.14 -6.22 -8.46
C ALA A 58 13.08 -5.64 -9.52
N TRP A 59 14.28 -6.22 -9.65
CA TRP A 59 15.22 -5.85 -10.71
C TRP A 59 14.63 -6.07 -12.11
N GLN A 60 13.92 -7.17 -12.35
CA GLN A 60 13.23 -7.41 -13.62
C GLN A 60 12.19 -6.33 -13.95
N TYR A 61 11.50 -5.80 -12.94
CA TYR A 61 10.48 -4.75 -13.10
C TYR A 61 11.02 -3.33 -12.90
N ASP A 62 12.34 -3.15 -12.85
CA ASP A 62 13.00 -1.86 -12.62
C ASP A 62 12.49 -1.14 -11.35
N ILE A 63 12.31 -1.91 -10.27
CA ILE A 63 11.92 -1.39 -8.96
C ILE A 63 13.13 -1.37 -8.04
N SER A 64 13.54 -0.15 -7.67
CA SER A 64 14.52 0.07 -6.61
C SER A 64 13.85 0.19 -5.24
N ARG A 65 14.50 -0.40 -4.24
CA ARG A 65 14.14 -0.23 -2.82
C ARG A 65 14.74 1.07 -2.33
N PHE A 66 13.95 1.88 -1.65
CA PHE A 66 14.42 3.12 -1.03
C PHE A 66 14.73 2.94 0.45
N ASP A 67 15.47 3.89 1.03
CA ASP A 67 15.91 3.84 2.42
C ASP A 67 14.71 3.87 3.38
N GLY A 68 14.66 2.90 4.29
CA GLY A 68 13.58 2.79 5.27
C GLY A 68 12.28 2.18 4.73
N GLU A 69 12.24 1.66 3.49
CA GLU A 69 11.05 1.01 2.94
C GLU A 69 10.69 -0.27 3.70
N SER A 70 9.44 -0.35 4.18
CA SER A 70 8.92 -1.54 4.83
C SER A 70 8.82 -2.72 3.85
N LEU A 71 9.16 -3.92 4.32
CA LEU A 71 9.12 -5.13 3.48
C LEU A 71 7.72 -5.41 2.87
N PRO A 72 6.60 -5.22 3.58
CA PRO A 72 5.27 -5.41 3.00
C PRO A 72 4.98 -4.44 1.85
N LEU A 73 5.37 -3.17 1.99
CA LEU A 73 5.20 -2.15 0.95
C LEU A 73 6.04 -2.50 -0.29
N TYR A 74 7.30 -2.87 -0.09
CA TYR A 74 8.19 -3.30 -1.16
C TYR A 74 7.61 -4.49 -1.94
N ARG A 75 7.08 -5.50 -1.23
CA ARG A 75 6.39 -6.64 -1.86
C ARG A 75 5.17 -6.22 -2.67
N LYS A 76 4.34 -5.30 -2.18
CA LYS A 76 3.17 -4.78 -2.92
C LYS A 76 3.61 -4.06 -4.19
N ARG A 77 4.63 -3.20 -4.13
CA ARG A 77 5.17 -2.51 -5.31
C ARG A 77 5.63 -3.50 -6.37
N VAL A 78 6.40 -4.52 -5.98
CA VAL A 78 6.87 -5.56 -6.91
C VAL A 78 5.71 -6.38 -7.46
N LYS A 79 4.73 -6.75 -6.63
CA LYS A 79 3.55 -7.52 -7.05
C LYS A 79 2.72 -6.79 -8.11
N TYR A 80 2.48 -5.49 -7.91
CA TYR A 80 1.63 -4.69 -8.78
C TYR A 80 2.42 -3.94 -9.87
N ALA A 81 3.73 -4.13 -9.95
CA ALA A 81 4.63 -3.41 -10.85
C ALA A 81 4.14 -3.39 -12.31
N PHE A 82 3.79 -4.56 -12.83
CA PHE A 82 3.34 -4.73 -14.21
C PHE A 82 2.02 -4.00 -14.50
N ILE A 83 1.02 -4.19 -13.63
CA ILE A 83 -0.29 -3.56 -13.80
C ILE A 83 -0.18 -2.04 -13.62
N ASN A 84 0.63 -1.58 -12.66
CA ASN A 84 0.89 -0.17 -12.45
C ASN A 84 1.60 0.47 -13.64
N ALA A 85 2.54 -0.23 -14.26
CA ALA A 85 3.19 0.23 -15.49
C ALA A 85 2.20 0.33 -16.67
N GLN A 86 1.25 -0.60 -16.77
CA GLN A 86 0.19 -0.55 -17.78
C GLN A 86 -0.76 0.64 -17.59
N ASP A 87 -1.10 0.93 -16.34
CA ASP A 87 -2.02 2.01 -15.96
C ASP A 87 -1.36 3.40 -15.94
N ALA A 88 -0.03 3.44 -16.02
CA ALA A 88 0.76 4.64 -15.96
C ALA A 88 0.34 5.65 -17.03
N GLY A 89 0.40 6.93 -16.66
CA GLY A 89 0.13 8.04 -17.55
C GLY A 89 -1.35 8.37 -17.84
N SER A 90 -2.30 7.59 -17.32
CA SER A 90 -3.72 7.94 -17.30
C SER A 90 -4.16 8.45 -15.92
N VAL A 91 -5.14 9.35 -15.86
CA VAL A 91 -5.67 9.88 -14.59
C VAL A 91 -6.33 8.78 -13.76
N ALA A 92 -7.13 7.92 -14.39
CA ALA A 92 -7.79 6.80 -13.72
C ALA A 92 -6.80 5.74 -13.24
N GLY A 93 -5.80 5.41 -14.08
CA GLY A 93 -4.76 4.46 -13.73
C GLY A 93 -3.89 4.95 -12.58
N PHE A 94 -3.51 6.23 -12.57
CA PHE A 94 -2.74 6.79 -11.46
C PHE A 94 -3.52 6.76 -10.14
N LYS A 95 -4.84 6.96 -10.16
CA LYS A 95 -5.70 6.73 -8.97
C LYS A 95 -5.69 5.27 -8.52
N ALA A 96 -5.78 4.33 -9.46
CA ALA A 96 -5.73 2.89 -9.17
C ALA A 96 -4.37 2.46 -8.57
N ILE A 97 -3.27 3.08 -8.99
CA ILE A 97 -1.93 2.84 -8.40
C ILE A 97 -1.94 3.22 -6.91
N PHE A 98 -2.50 4.38 -6.56
CA PHE A 98 -2.59 4.84 -5.17
C PHE A 98 -3.46 3.92 -4.30
N GLU A 99 -4.55 3.40 -4.85
CA GLU A 99 -5.43 2.45 -4.18
C GLU A 99 -4.73 1.11 -3.91
N ARG A 100 -4.04 0.54 -4.91
CA ARG A 100 -3.30 -0.74 -4.77
C ARG A 100 -2.16 -0.67 -3.77
N LEU A 101 -1.49 0.49 -3.69
CA LEU A 101 -0.40 0.73 -2.75
C LEU A 101 -0.90 1.21 -1.37
N GLU A 102 -2.21 1.36 -1.18
CA GLU A 102 -2.84 1.77 0.08
C GLU A 102 -2.35 3.13 0.60
N ILE A 103 -1.98 4.05 -0.31
CA ILE A 103 -1.52 5.40 0.05
C ILE A 103 -2.72 6.29 0.38
N GLY A 104 -3.88 6.00 -0.21
CA GLY A 104 -5.16 6.65 0.05
C GLY A 104 -5.66 7.50 -1.13
N PHE A 105 -6.44 8.53 -0.83
CA PHE A 105 -7.09 9.39 -1.82
C PHE A 105 -6.07 10.27 -2.58
N VAL A 106 -6.28 10.43 -3.89
CA VAL A 106 -5.55 11.39 -4.73
C VAL A 106 -6.49 12.06 -5.72
N GLU A 107 -6.45 13.38 -5.78
CA GLU A 107 -7.09 14.15 -6.83
C GLU A 107 -6.02 14.67 -7.79
N ILE A 108 -6.23 14.44 -9.09
CA ILE A 108 -5.29 14.83 -10.13
C ILE A 108 -5.97 15.89 -10.96
N GLN A 109 -5.36 17.07 -11.02
CA GLN A 109 -5.84 18.18 -11.81
C GLN A 109 -4.83 18.49 -12.92
N GLU A 110 -5.30 18.33 -14.16
CA GLU A 110 -4.54 18.70 -15.35
C GLU A 110 -5.14 19.98 -15.96
N ARG A 111 -4.32 20.75 -16.70
CA ARG A 111 -4.77 21.89 -17.53
C ARG A 111 -5.55 22.97 -16.78
N GLN A 112 -5.12 23.28 -15.56
CA GLN A 112 -5.75 24.32 -14.76
C GLN A 112 -5.42 25.72 -15.32
N PRO A 113 -6.38 26.67 -15.27
CA PRO A 113 -6.14 28.03 -15.72
C PRO A 113 -5.08 28.71 -14.84
N GLY A 114 -4.16 29.46 -15.46
CA GLY A 114 -3.11 30.19 -14.74
C GLY A 114 -1.88 29.35 -14.35
N ILE A 115 -1.80 28.10 -14.80
CA ILE A 115 -0.66 27.20 -14.57
C ILE A 115 -0.14 26.72 -15.93
N ASP A 116 1.18 26.49 -16.03
CA ASP A 116 1.79 25.93 -17.25
C ASP A 116 1.14 24.60 -17.63
N TRP A 117 1.00 24.36 -18.94
CA TRP A 117 0.25 23.21 -19.45
C TRP A 117 0.89 21.86 -19.10
N ASP A 118 2.20 21.84 -18.82
CA ASP A 118 2.97 20.65 -18.49
C ASP A 118 2.94 20.30 -16.99
N ILE A 119 2.37 21.17 -16.15
CA ILE A 119 2.21 20.93 -14.73
C ILE A 119 0.95 20.11 -14.45
N ILE A 120 1.11 19.04 -13.66
CA ILE A 120 0.04 18.22 -13.11
C ILE A 120 0.01 18.42 -11.60
N LEU A 121 -1.14 18.86 -11.07
CA LEU A 121 -1.34 19.02 -9.65
C LEU A 121 -1.85 17.72 -9.05
N LEU A 122 -1.11 17.20 -8.06
CA LEU A 122 -1.51 16.08 -7.23
C LEU A 122 -1.98 16.64 -5.89
N ARG A 123 -3.30 16.57 -5.64
CA ARG A 123 -3.89 17.01 -4.38
C ARG A 123 -4.04 15.83 -3.43
N LEU A 124 -3.37 15.92 -2.28
CA LEU A 124 -3.24 14.86 -1.27
C LEU A 124 -3.51 15.43 0.12
N THR A 125 -3.90 14.61 1.10
CA THR A 125 -4.02 15.07 2.49
C THR A 125 -2.65 15.22 3.15
N ASP A 126 -2.56 16.07 4.17
CA ASP A 126 -1.30 16.37 4.86
C ASP A 126 -0.63 15.11 5.43
N SER A 127 -1.41 14.24 6.06
CA SER A 127 -0.96 12.95 6.60
C SER A 127 -0.35 12.02 5.56
N GLN A 128 -0.88 11.99 4.34
CA GLN A 128 -0.35 11.14 3.28
C GLN A 128 1.00 11.63 2.79
N VAL A 129 1.18 12.95 2.74
CA VAL A 129 2.43 13.58 2.29
C VAL A 129 3.50 13.40 3.37
N SER A 130 3.19 13.66 4.64
CA SER A 130 4.17 13.53 5.74
C SER A 130 4.76 12.13 5.83
N ASP A 131 3.92 11.12 5.72
CA ASP A 131 4.31 9.74 6.02
C ASP A 131 5.05 9.08 4.84
N ASN A 132 4.80 9.55 3.61
CA ASN A 132 5.20 8.83 2.39
C ASN A 132 5.91 9.71 1.34
N THR A 133 6.58 10.79 1.75
CA THR A 133 7.29 11.72 0.81
C THR A 133 8.19 10.99 -0.20
N VAL A 134 9.03 10.06 0.27
CA VAL A 134 9.97 9.30 -0.58
C VAL A 134 9.23 8.38 -1.55
N LEU A 135 8.19 7.69 -1.07
CA LEU A 135 7.35 6.82 -1.88
C LEU A 135 6.61 7.59 -2.98
N LEU A 136 6.04 8.76 -2.66
CA LEU A 136 5.36 9.62 -3.62
C LEU A 136 6.31 10.06 -4.75
N ASN A 137 7.51 10.49 -4.39
CA ASN A 137 8.53 10.84 -5.38
C ASN A 137 8.91 9.65 -6.27
N GLN A 138 9.03 8.46 -5.71
CA GLN A 138 9.30 7.23 -6.48
C GLN A 138 8.15 6.88 -7.43
N ILE A 139 6.90 7.01 -6.99
CA ILE A 139 5.72 6.76 -7.84
C ILE A 139 5.65 7.75 -9.00
N ILE A 140 5.90 9.03 -8.71
CA ILE A 140 5.97 10.07 -9.74
C ILE A 140 7.10 9.77 -10.74
N HIS A 141 8.26 9.32 -10.27
CA HIS A 141 9.37 8.98 -11.14
C HIS A 141 9.07 7.76 -12.03
N GLN A 142 8.52 6.69 -11.45
CA GLN A 142 8.31 5.42 -12.16
C GLN A 142 7.08 5.42 -13.06
N TYR A 143 5.98 6.01 -12.60
CA TYR A 143 4.66 5.92 -13.23
C TYR A 143 4.11 7.27 -13.69
N GLY A 144 4.88 8.34 -13.50
CA GLY A 144 4.56 9.66 -14.04
C GLY A 144 4.60 9.68 -15.57
N ARG A 145 3.87 10.63 -16.14
CA ARG A 145 3.91 10.92 -17.57
C ARG A 145 5.25 11.55 -17.91
N THR A 146 5.84 11.11 -19.01
CA THR A 146 7.05 11.72 -19.54
C THR A 146 6.80 13.19 -19.90
N CYS A 147 7.84 14.02 -19.70
CA CYS A 147 7.80 15.46 -19.98
C CYS A 147 6.67 16.22 -19.26
N ARG A 148 6.31 15.81 -18.04
CA ARG A 148 5.35 16.52 -17.17
C ARG A 148 5.97 16.81 -15.82
N ARG A 149 5.64 17.96 -15.24
CA ARG A 149 6.10 18.41 -13.92
C ARG A 149 4.98 18.16 -12.90
N TYR A 150 5.27 17.40 -11.86
CA TYR A 150 4.30 17.08 -10.83
C TYR A 150 4.47 18.00 -9.62
N HIS A 151 3.40 18.69 -9.25
CA HIS A 151 3.36 19.54 -8.07
C HIS A 151 2.39 18.96 -7.05
N ILE A 152 2.87 18.79 -5.82
CA ILE A 152 2.04 18.31 -4.71
C ILE A 152 1.33 19.51 -4.10
N GLN A 153 0.02 19.44 -4.01
CA GLN A 153 -0.82 20.40 -3.29
C GLN A 153 -1.47 19.70 -2.11
N ILE A 154 -1.36 20.29 -0.92
CA ILE A 154 -1.91 19.71 0.29
C ILE A 154 -3.36 20.18 0.45
N ILE A 155 -4.26 19.22 0.70
CA ILE A 155 -5.64 19.46 1.11
C ILE A 155 -5.68 19.39 2.64
N THR A 156 -5.91 20.53 3.27
CA THR A 156 -6.15 20.62 4.71
C THR A 156 -7.65 20.72 4.95
N THR A 157 -8.24 19.67 5.52
CA THR A 157 -9.63 19.70 5.96
C THR A 157 -9.71 20.53 7.24
N THR A 158 -10.55 21.57 7.26
CA THR A 158 -10.78 22.40 8.45
C THR A 158 -12.26 22.39 8.75
N ASP A 159 -12.63 22.10 10.00
CA ASP A 159 -14.01 22.18 10.44
C ASP A 159 -14.39 23.65 10.63
N SER A 160 -15.33 24.15 9.82
CA SER A 160 -15.85 25.51 9.94
C SER A 160 -17.25 25.49 10.56
N LEU A 161 -17.42 26.17 11.69
CA LEU A 161 -18.74 26.42 12.28
C LEU A 161 -19.43 27.57 11.54
N LEU A 162 -20.53 27.26 10.84
CA LEU A 162 -21.33 28.25 10.13
C LEU A 162 -22.56 28.62 10.96
N GLY A 163 -22.52 29.80 11.60
CA GLY A 163 -23.67 30.37 12.29
C GLY A 163 -24.56 31.16 11.33
N TYR A 164 -25.87 30.99 11.43
CA TYR A 164 -26.84 31.88 10.77
C TYR A 164 -27.56 32.73 11.82
N GLY A 165 -27.89 33.97 11.49
CA GLY A 165 -28.61 34.89 12.37
C GLY A 165 -29.72 35.63 11.62
N TYR A 166 -30.82 35.91 12.31
CA TYR A 166 -31.89 36.77 11.81
C TYR A 166 -31.77 38.17 12.42
N TRP A 167 -31.94 39.21 11.61
CA TRP A 167 -31.86 40.60 12.06
C TRP A 167 -33.26 41.13 12.35
N HIS A 168 -33.56 41.37 13.63
CA HIS A 168 -34.80 41.98 14.11
C HIS A 168 -34.44 43.14 15.04
N GLY A 169 -33.93 44.25 14.48
CA GLY A 169 -33.83 45.59 15.10
C GLY A 169 -33.12 45.74 16.46
N GLY A 170 -32.59 44.67 17.05
CA GLY A 170 -31.91 44.65 18.33
C GLY A 170 -30.42 44.37 18.17
N TYR A 171 -29.60 44.88 19.09
CA TYR A 171 -28.18 44.58 19.11
C TYR A 171 -27.94 43.21 19.79
N ARG A 172 -27.04 42.40 19.22
CA ARG A 172 -26.45 41.21 19.87
C ARG A 172 -24.94 41.24 19.65
N TYR A 173 -24.18 40.86 20.67
CA TYR A 173 -22.75 40.59 20.55
C TYR A 173 -22.54 39.09 20.33
N PHE A 174 -21.74 38.75 19.32
CA PHE A 174 -21.24 37.39 19.11
C PHE A 174 -19.75 37.38 19.45
N TYR A 175 -19.36 36.51 20.36
CA TYR A 175 -17.96 36.26 20.68
C TYR A 175 -17.55 34.98 19.95
N ALA A 176 -16.35 34.95 19.36
CA ALA A 176 -15.79 33.70 18.89
C ALA A 176 -15.50 32.83 20.12
N SER A 177 -16.09 31.63 20.18
CA SER A 177 -15.69 30.66 21.21
C SER A 177 -14.28 30.19 20.88
N GLU A 178 -13.32 30.46 21.76
CA GLU A 178 -12.03 29.78 21.70
C GLU A 178 -12.27 28.27 21.79
N ILE A 179 -11.56 27.50 20.97
CA ILE A 179 -11.58 26.04 21.04
C ILE A 179 -10.95 25.68 22.39
N ASN A 180 -11.80 25.42 23.38
CA ASN A 180 -11.42 25.07 24.75
C ASN A 180 -10.49 23.86 24.74
N ASN A 181 -9.24 24.06 25.15
CA ASN A 181 -8.32 23.00 25.54
C ASN A 181 -7.91 23.12 27.02
N ASP A 182 -8.75 23.74 27.85
CA ASP A 182 -8.56 23.78 29.30
C ASP A 182 -9.92 23.65 30.01
N PRO A 183 -10.10 22.73 30.99
CA PRO A 183 -11.39 22.51 31.65
C PRO A 183 -11.68 23.49 32.79
N GLU A 184 -10.89 24.56 32.99
CA GLU A 184 -11.13 25.52 34.05
C GLU A 184 -11.17 26.98 33.57
N ARG A 185 -12.30 27.63 33.91
CA ARG A 185 -12.61 29.08 33.93
C ARG A 185 -13.20 29.64 32.62
N TYR A 186 -14.26 30.45 32.61
CA TYR A 186 -14.82 31.35 33.62
C TYR A 186 -16.36 31.35 33.61
N HIS A 187 -16.95 31.31 34.80
CA HIS A 187 -18.28 31.84 35.05
C HIS A 187 -18.29 33.35 34.78
N PHE A 188 -19.15 33.82 33.89
CA PHE A 188 -19.76 35.14 33.99
C PHE A 188 -21.26 34.99 33.75
N SER A 189 -21.98 34.84 34.86
CA SER A 189 -23.41 35.15 34.93
C SER A 189 -23.58 36.67 35.08
N LEU A 190 -24.59 37.22 34.40
CA LEU A 190 -25.20 38.50 34.78
C LEU A 190 -25.85 38.39 36.16
#